data_AF-C5C1Y1-F1
#
_entry.id   AF-C5C1Y1-F1
#
_cell.length_a   1.000
_cell.length_b   1.000
_cell.length_c   1.000
_cell.angle_alpha   90.00
_cell.angle_beta   90.00
_cell.angle_gamma   90.00
#
_symmetry.space_group_name_H-M   'P 1'
#
loop_
_entity.id
_entity.type
_entity.pdbx_description
1 polymer ?
#
loop_
_entity_poly.entity_id
_entity_poly.type
_entity_poly.pdbx_seq_one_letter_code
_entity_poly.pdbx_strand_id
1 'polypeptide(L)'
;MNPTSPATVRTTGAATSGTAAAGTRTPATASATGTRTAAASAGGTGTVLTRASDVVGDHAESQRSLLRARARSTQLEAEIAADAGRFRVLTGDRPTGRLHLGHYLATLRSRVRLQELGVRTFVVIADYQVITDRDAPGPVRDRVLDLVADYLALGLDPGRTTIFAHSQVPELNELMLPFLSLVTDAELRRNPTVKSELADSGGRPFSGLLLTYPVHQAADILFCGANLVPVGKDQLPHLELARTIARRFAERYGDAGLVAPEALLTDAPHVLGLDGRKMSKSRGNAVELAMSADQTAALVRSAVTDPDRVITFDPVRRPEVANLLLVGALCSGRTPTALAEEIGGRGAGALKTFVTEAVNSELAPLRRRRAELVRDPGALREVLRTGNGVARELAADTLARVHAALGMVY
;
A
#
# COMPACT_ATOMS: atom_id res chain seq x y z
N MET A 1 -52.85 -12.43 -22.86
CA MET A 1 -54.11 -12.02 -22.19
C MET A 1 -53.90 -12.18 -20.69
N ASN A 2 -54.54 -11.34 -19.88
CA ASN A 2 -54.60 -11.40 -18.40
C ASN A 2 -56.06 -11.79 -18.00
N PRO A 3 -56.46 -11.98 -16.72
CA PRO A 3 -55.77 -11.79 -15.43
C PRO A 3 -55.71 -13.14 -14.63
N THR A 4 -55.53 -13.30 -13.30
CA THR A 4 -55.74 -12.49 -12.07
C THR A 4 -54.78 -12.86 -10.93
N SER A 5 -54.53 -11.91 -10.01
CA SER A 5 -53.99 -12.15 -8.66
C SER A 5 -55.15 -12.21 -7.62
N PRO A 6 -54.95 -12.66 -6.36
CA PRO A 6 -54.41 -11.76 -5.32
C PRO A 6 -53.48 -12.43 -4.29
N ALA A 7 -52.96 -11.62 -3.35
CA ALA A 7 -52.13 -12.06 -2.22
C ALA A 7 -52.91 -12.15 -0.89
N THR A 8 -52.32 -12.80 0.12
CA THR A 8 -52.86 -12.86 1.49
C THR A 8 -51.77 -12.57 2.53
N VAL A 9 -52.04 -11.63 3.44
CA VAL A 9 -51.20 -11.31 4.61
C VAL A 9 -51.72 -12.08 5.84
N ARG A 10 -50.83 -12.49 6.75
CA ARG A 10 -51.21 -12.86 8.13
C ARG A 10 -50.24 -12.31 9.17
N THR A 11 -50.80 -11.71 10.22
CA THR A 11 -50.11 -11.18 11.39
C THR A 11 -50.87 -11.53 12.66
N THR A 12 -50.22 -12.25 13.57
CA THR A 12 -50.61 -12.52 14.97
C THR A 12 -49.28 -12.65 15.74
N GLY A 13 -49.04 -12.04 16.90
CA GLY A 13 -49.90 -11.98 18.08
C GLY A 13 -49.45 -13.12 19.00
N ALA A 14 -48.58 -12.98 20.01
CA ALA A 14 -48.47 -12.07 21.18
C ALA A 14 -48.82 -12.82 22.49
N ALA A 15 -48.23 -12.39 23.62
CA ALA A 15 -48.41 -12.91 25.00
C ALA A 15 -47.82 -14.32 25.30
N THR A 16 -47.38 -14.70 26.51
CA THR A 16 -47.05 -13.98 27.79
C THR A 16 -46.20 -14.87 28.73
N SER A 17 -45.44 -14.23 29.65
CA SER A 17 -45.07 -14.68 31.03
C SER A 17 -44.55 -16.10 31.35
N GLY A 18 -43.44 -16.20 32.10
CA GLY A 18 -43.02 -17.42 32.82
C GLY A 18 -41.86 -17.19 33.80
N THR A 19 -42.03 -17.48 35.09
CA THR A 19 -41.19 -16.96 36.20
C THR A 19 -40.18 -17.96 36.78
N ALA A 20 -38.98 -17.45 37.14
CA ALA A 20 -38.07 -17.83 38.25
C ALA A 20 -37.82 -19.30 38.69
N ALA A 21 -36.52 -19.68 38.76
CA ALA A 21 -35.83 -20.38 39.87
C ALA A 21 -34.33 -20.54 39.48
N ALA A 22 -33.33 -20.02 40.22
CA ALA A 22 -32.90 -20.36 41.58
C ALA A 22 -32.29 -21.78 41.70
N GLY A 23 -30.97 -21.89 41.48
CA GLY A 23 -30.20 -23.13 41.64
C GLY A 23 -28.94 -22.91 42.48
N THR A 24 -28.99 -23.25 43.77
CA THR A 24 -27.84 -23.20 44.69
C THR A 24 -27.08 -24.52 44.72
N ARG A 25 -25.75 -24.47 44.89
CA ARG A 25 -24.96 -25.56 45.49
C ARG A 25 -23.62 -25.07 46.03
N THR A 26 -23.32 -25.47 47.26
CA THR A 26 -22.08 -25.20 48.00
C THR A 26 -20.92 -26.05 47.49
N PRO A 27 -19.67 -25.68 47.82
CA PRO A 27 -18.87 -26.63 48.60
C PRO A 27 -18.22 -25.97 49.82
N ALA A 28 -17.87 -26.79 50.82
CA ALA A 28 -17.22 -26.33 52.06
C ALA A 28 -15.91 -27.11 52.32
N THR A 29 -14.90 -26.39 52.83
CA THR A 29 -13.79 -26.83 53.72
C THR A 29 -13.10 -28.18 53.42
N ALA A 30 -11.84 -28.20 52.97
CA ALA A 30 -10.61 -28.07 53.80
C ALA A 30 -10.28 -29.35 54.61
N SER A 31 -9.05 -29.63 55.07
CA SER A 31 -7.74 -28.94 55.03
C SER A 31 -6.65 -30.00 54.70
N ALA A 32 -5.31 -29.83 54.75
CA ALA A 32 -4.36 -28.77 55.16
C ALA A 32 -3.11 -28.89 54.22
N THR A 33 -1.87 -28.44 54.45
CA THR A 33 -1.12 -27.81 55.57
C THR A 33 0.03 -26.97 54.98
N GLY A 34 0.47 -25.87 55.62
CA GLY A 34 1.67 -25.15 55.15
C GLY A 34 1.92 -23.75 55.74
N THR A 35 2.23 -23.65 57.04
CA THR A 35 2.88 -22.43 57.58
C THR A 35 4.31 -22.30 57.05
N ARG A 36 4.99 -21.15 56.93
CA ARG A 36 4.86 -19.74 57.36
C ARG A 36 5.66 -18.91 56.30
N THR A 37 5.69 -17.58 56.15
CA THR A 37 5.59 -16.42 57.06
C THR A 37 5.24 -15.17 56.22
N ALA A 38 4.81 -14.05 56.81
CA ALA A 38 4.48 -12.82 56.08
C ALA A 38 5.63 -11.80 56.03
N ALA A 39 5.74 -11.09 54.89
CA ALA A 39 6.45 -9.81 54.72
C ALA A 39 5.66 -8.97 53.68
N ALA A 40 5.68 -7.64 53.78
CA ALA A 40 4.76 -6.77 53.06
C ALA A 40 5.45 -5.67 52.22
N SER A 41 4.71 -5.13 51.24
CA SER A 41 5.12 -4.10 50.27
C SER A 41 6.21 -4.54 49.26
N ALA A 42 6.31 -4.00 48.04
CA ALA A 42 5.62 -2.84 47.46
C ALA A 42 5.19 -3.09 45.99
N GLY A 43 4.24 -2.30 45.49
CA GLY A 43 3.81 -2.36 44.08
C GLY A 43 4.80 -1.66 43.16
N GLY A 44 5.41 -2.41 42.25
CA GLY A 44 6.30 -1.88 41.21
C GLY A 44 5.58 -1.68 39.87
N THR A 45 5.29 -0.44 39.49
CA THR A 45 4.87 -0.11 38.12
C THR A 45 6.04 -0.31 37.16
N GLY A 46 5.98 -1.40 36.37
CA GLY A 46 7.02 -1.79 35.42
C GLY A 46 7.09 -0.88 34.19
N THR A 47 7.50 0.37 34.37
CA THR A 47 7.79 1.28 33.25
C THR A 47 8.94 0.72 32.43
N VAL A 48 8.64 0.31 31.19
CA VAL A 48 9.65 -0.17 30.24
C VAL A 48 10.50 1.02 29.76
N LEU A 49 11.57 1.32 30.50
CA LEU A 49 12.61 2.25 30.07
C LEU A 49 13.39 1.64 28.90
N THR A 50 12.95 1.89 27.67
CA THR A 50 13.79 1.74 26.48
C THR A 50 15.02 2.63 26.65
N ARG A 51 16.22 2.05 26.70
CA ARG A 51 17.42 2.85 26.94
C ARG A 51 17.74 3.66 25.69
N ALA A 52 18.25 4.88 25.88
CA ALA A 52 18.63 5.75 24.75
C ALA A 52 19.69 5.12 23.84
N SER A 53 20.55 4.24 24.39
CA SER A 53 21.48 3.38 23.64
C SER A 53 20.80 2.57 22.55
N ASP A 54 19.63 2.01 22.85
CA ASP A 54 18.97 0.99 22.04
C ASP A 54 18.26 1.67 20.86
N VAL A 55 17.67 2.85 21.11
CA VAL A 55 17.06 3.72 20.08
C VAL A 55 18.13 4.29 19.13
N VAL A 56 19.29 4.70 19.65
CA VAL A 56 20.42 5.18 18.83
C VAL A 56 21.01 4.05 17.98
N GLY A 57 21.11 2.83 18.53
CA GLY A 57 21.55 1.63 17.81
C GLY A 57 20.63 1.29 16.63
N ASP A 58 19.32 1.20 16.87
CA ASP A 58 18.29 0.94 15.85
C ASP A 58 18.32 1.99 14.72
N HIS A 59 18.44 3.28 15.07
CA HIS A 59 18.60 4.34 14.05
C HIS A 59 19.88 4.20 13.22
N ALA A 60 21.02 3.90 13.84
CA ALA A 60 22.28 3.71 13.13
C ALA A 60 22.26 2.45 12.23
N GLU A 61 21.54 1.40 12.62
CA GLU A 61 21.31 0.21 11.79
C GLU A 61 20.34 0.47 10.64
N SER A 62 19.21 1.13 10.91
CA SER A 62 18.24 1.57 9.88
C SER A 62 18.89 2.46 8.80
N GLN A 63 19.81 3.35 9.18
CA GLN A 63 20.58 4.17 8.23
C GLN A 63 21.56 3.34 7.39
N ARG A 64 22.33 2.42 8.00
CA ARG A 64 23.26 1.54 7.28
C ARG A 64 22.54 0.62 6.30
N SER A 65 21.39 0.08 6.69
CA SER A 65 20.54 -0.75 5.82
C SER A 65 19.94 0.05 4.66
N LEU A 66 19.53 1.30 4.89
CA LEU A 66 19.09 2.20 3.81
C LEU A 66 20.21 2.52 2.80
N LEU A 67 21.43 2.78 3.28
CA LEU A 67 22.58 3.06 2.40
C LEU A 67 22.94 1.84 1.53
N ARG A 68 22.90 0.63 2.10
CA ARG A 68 23.06 -0.63 1.35
C ARG A 68 21.97 -0.80 0.29
N ALA A 69 20.70 -0.58 0.66
CA ALA A 69 19.58 -0.67 -0.28
C ALA A 69 19.68 0.35 -1.42
N ARG A 70 20.16 1.57 -1.15
CA ARG A 70 20.46 2.57 -2.20
C ARG A 70 21.56 2.13 -3.15
N ALA A 71 22.70 1.69 -2.62
CA ALA A 71 23.81 1.21 -3.45
C ALA A 71 23.39 0.02 -4.33
N ARG A 72 22.59 -0.91 -3.77
CA ARG A 72 22.03 -2.02 -4.53
C ARG A 72 21.03 -1.54 -5.60
N SER A 73 20.18 -0.56 -5.29
CA SER A 73 19.27 0.06 -6.26
C SER A 73 20.01 0.72 -7.43
N THR A 74 21.11 1.42 -7.18
CA THR A 74 21.96 1.99 -8.25
C THR A 74 22.57 0.90 -9.14
N GLN A 75 22.99 -0.22 -8.55
CA GLN A 75 23.46 -1.38 -9.32
C GLN A 75 22.33 -2.02 -10.14
N LEU A 76 21.12 -2.16 -9.56
CA LEU A 76 19.95 -2.69 -10.26
C LEU A 76 19.55 -1.84 -11.46
N GLU A 77 19.61 -0.50 -11.37
CA GLU A 77 19.37 0.38 -12.54
C GLU A 77 20.36 0.12 -13.69
N ALA A 78 21.64 -0.08 -13.38
CA ALA A 78 22.66 -0.43 -14.39
C ALA A 78 22.44 -1.86 -14.95
N GLU A 79 22.00 -2.80 -14.13
CA GLU A 79 21.65 -4.15 -14.56
C GLU A 79 20.41 -4.17 -15.48
N ILE A 80 19.37 -3.39 -15.16
CA ILE A 80 18.16 -3.26 -15.98
C ILE A 80 18.48 -2.60 -17.33
N ALA A 81 19.38 -1.61 -17.34
CA ALA A 81 19.85 -0.98 -18.57
C ALA A 81 20.69 -1.91 -19.47
N ALA A 82 21.32 -2.94 -18.89
CA ALA A 82 22.10 -3.93 -19.63
C ALA A 82 21.26 -5.12 -20.13
N ASP A 83 20.33 -5.60 -19.31
CA ASP A 83 19.39 -6.68 -19.63
C ASP A 83 18.12 -6.54 -18.79
N ALA A 84 17.11 -5.86 -19.37
CA ALA A 84 15.79 -5.71 -18.77
C ALA A 84 14.97 -7.00 -18.80
N GLY A 85 15.25 -7.92 -19.74
CA GLY A 85 14.45 -9.12 -20.00
C GLY A 85 14.51 -10.15 -18.86
N ARG A 86 15.63 -10.19 -18.14
CA ARG A 86 15.78 -11.01 -16.91
C ARG A 86 14.93 -10.53 -15.73
N PHE A 87 14.43 -9.29 -15.76
CA PHE A 87 13.71 -8.71 -14.63
C PHE A 87 12.20 -8.92 -14.74
N ARG A 88 11.61 -9.25 -13.59
CA ARG A 88 10.17 -9.39 -13.40
C ARG A 88 9.75 -8.53 -12.22
N VAL A 89 8.95 -7.52 -12.52
CA VAL A 89 8.49 -6.53 -11.54
C VAL A 89 7.10 -6.89 -11.05
N LEU A 90 6.90 -6.90 -9.72
CA LEU A 90 5.59 -6.63 -9.13
C LEU A 90 5.58 -5.21 -8.57
N THR A 91 4.47 -4.52 -8.78
CA THR A 91 4.09 -3.29 -8.08
C THR A 91 2.57 -3.24 -7.98
N GLY A 92 1.98 -2.27 -7.28
CA GLY A 92 0.52 -2.21 -7.14
C GLY A 92 0.02 -1.13 -6.20
N ASP A 93 -1.30 -1.02 -6.09
CA ASP A 93 -1.98 -0.06 -5.22
C ASP A 93 -3.29 -0.66 -4.65
N ARG A 94 -3.67 -0.21 -3.44
CA ARG A 94 -4.95 -0.58 -2.82
C ARG A 94 -6.08 0.31 -3.40
N PRO A 95 -7.20 -0.24 -3.94
CA PRO A 95 -8.32 0.53 -4.50
C PRO A 95 -9.15 1.23 -3.40
N THR A 96 -8.54 2.23 -2.79
CA THR A 96 -9.04 3.05 -1.68
C THR A 96 -9.60 4.40 -2.15
N GLY A 97 -9.34 4.74 -3.42
CA GLY A 97 -9.74 5.94 -4.16
C GLY A 97 -8.77 6.17 -5.33
N ARG A 98 -9.01 7.17 -6.19
CA ARG A 98 -8.20 7.51 -7.38
C ARG A 98 -6.72 7.74 -7.11
N LEU A 99 -5.86 7.62 -8.13
CA LEU A 99 -4.46 8.00 -7.96
C LEU A 99 -4.32 9.53 -7.91
N HIS A 100 -3.20 10.01 -7.36
CA HIS A 100 -2.92 11.44 -7.20
C HIS A 100 -1.46 11.77 -7.47
N LEU A 101 -1.16 13.06 -7.65
CA LEU A 101 0.15 13.56 -8.09
C LEU A 101 1.33 13.01 -7.27
N GLY A 102 1.16 12.82 -5.96
CA GLY A 102 2.14 12.11 -5.12
C GLY A 102 2.50 10.69 -5.61
N HIS A 103 1.51 9.86 -5.98
CA HIS A 103 1.77 8.53 -6.58
C HIS A 103 2.44 8.68 -7.96
N TYR A 104 1.99 9.65 -8.77
CA TYR A 104 2.53 9.88 -10.11
C TYR A 104 4.02 10.20 -10.10
N LEU A 105 4.42 11.13 -9.26
CA LEU A 105 5.80 11.56 -9.09
C LEU A 105 6.65 10.53 -8.33
N ALA A 106 6.06 9.76 -7.39
CA ALA A 106 6.78 8.76 -6.60
C ALA A 106 7.07 7.46 -7.37
N THR A 107 6.05 6.83 -7.96
CA THR A 107 6.14 5.44 -8.45
C THR A 107 5.64 5.26 -9.89
N LEU A 108 4.53 5.90 -10.28
CA LEU A 108 3.84 5.54 -11.53
C LEU A 108 4.65 5.86 -12.79
N ARG A 109 5.38 6.99 -12.82
CA ARG A 109 6.36 7.28 -13.89
C ARG A 109 7.41 6.16 -14.03
N SER A 110 7.88 5.58 -12.92
CA SER A 110 8.86 4.49 -12.95
C SER A 110 8.27 3.18 -13.50
N ARG A 111 6.99 2.88 -13.21
CA ARG A 111 6.30 1.71 -13.79
C ARG A 111 6.30 1.73 -15.31
N VAL A 112 5.94 2.88 -15.90
CA VAL A 112 5.94 3.08 -17.36
C VAL A 112 7.38 3.00 -17.90
N ARG A 113 8.36 3.64 -17.25
CA ARG A 113 9.78 3.55 -17.65
C ARG A 113 10.28 2.10 -17.67
N LEU A 114 9.95 1.30 -16.66
CA LEU A 114 10.37 -0.11 -16.57
C LEU A 114 9.73 -0.97 -17.68
N GLN A 115 8.44 -0.78 -17.96
CA GLN A 115 7.77 -1.38 -19.12
C GLN A 115 8.48 -1.00 -20.43
N GLU A 116 8.82 0.27 -20.62
CA GLU A 116 9.47 0.76 -21.85
C GLU A 116 10.88 0.22 -22.04
N LEU A 117 11.63 -0.01 -20.96
CA LEU A 117 12.92 -0.70 -20.99
C LEU A 117 12.79 -2.21 -21.33
N GLY A 118 11.58 -2.78 -21.29
CA GLY A 118 11.30 -4.20 -21.60
C GLY A 118 11.15 -5.10 -20.38
N VAL A 119 11.09 -4.55 -19.16
CA VAL A 119 10.92 -5.32 -17.92
C VAL A 119 9.51 -5.91 -17.86
N ARG A 120 9.39 -7.23 -17.67
CA ARG A 120 8.09 -7.90 -17.56
C ARG A 120 7.39 -7.45 -16.28
N THR A 121 6.33 -6.67 -16.43
CA THR A 121 5.72 -5.92 -15.32
C THR A 121 4.35 -6.49 -14.95
N PHE A 122 4.11 -6.68 -13.66
CA PHE A 122 2.86 -7.08 -13.05
C PHE A 122 2.37 -5.95 -12.14
N VAL A 123 1.10 -5.57 -12.28
CA VAL A 123 0.46 -4.52 -11.48
C VAL A 123 -0.74 -5.11 -10.74
N VAL A 124 -0.58 -5.34 -9.45
CA VAL A 124 -1.67 -5.82 -8.59
C VAL A 124 -2.58 -4.67 -8.16
N ILE A 125 -3.87 -4.87 -8.29
CA ILE A 125 -4.90 -4.09 -7.60
C ILE A 125 -5.26 -4.86 -6.34
N ALA A 126 -4.72 -4.40 -5.20
CA ALA A 126 -4.77 -5.09 -3.92
C ALA A 126 -6.11 -4.82 -3.21
N ASP A 127 -7.20 -5.35 -3.78
CA ASP A 127 -8.58 -5.11 -3.37
C ASP A 127 -8.97 -5.77 -2.04
N TYR A 128 -8.49 -6.98 -1.73
CA TYR A 128 -8.62 -7.57 -0.39
C TYR A 128 -7.88 -6.77 0.70
N GLN A 129 -6.84 -6.01 0.35
CA GLN A 129 -6.21 -5.08 1.30
C GLN A 129 -7.05 -3.80 1.56
N VAL A 130 -8.28 -3.69 1.06
CA VAL A 130 -9.24 -2.63 1.44
C VAL A 130 -10.08 -3.02 2.66
N ILE A 131 -10.17 -4.32 3.00
CA ILE A 131 -10.92 -4.81 4.17
C ILE A 131 -10.00 -5.12 5.38
N THR A 132 -8.72 -4.72 5.32
CA THR A 132 -7.79 -4.81 6.46
C THR A 132 -8.02 -3.67 7.47
N ASP A 133 -8.21 -2.44 6.97
CA ASP A 133 -8.17 -1.19 7.74
C ASP A 133 -9.51 -0.42 7.81
N ARG A 134 -10.63 -1.04 7.40
CA ARG A 134 -11.94 -0.37 7.26
C ARG A 134 -13.11 -1.20 7.76
N ASP A 135 -14.04 -0.50 8.42
CA ASP A 135 -15.33 -1.06 8.85
C ASP A 135 -16.27 -1.36 7.65
N ALA A 136 -16.02 -0.76 6.47
CA ALA A 136 -16.72 -1.07 5.22
C ALA A 136 -15.84 -0.84 3.97
N PRO A 137 -15.93 -1.70 2.93
CA PRO A 137 -15.10 -1.58 1.72
C PRO A 137 -15.47 -0.36 0.86
N GLY A 138 -16.76 0.01 0.80
CA GLY A 138 -17.28 1.02 -0.12
C GLY A 138 -17.26 0.56 -1.59
N PRO A 139 -17.27 1.48 -2.57
CA PRO A 139 -17.33 1.17 -4.00
C PRO A 139 -16.00 0.62 -4.55
N VAL A 140 -15.59 -0.57 -4.12
CA VAL A 140 -14.34 -1.21 -4.56
C VAL A 140 -14.35 -1.45 -6.07
N ARG A 141 -15.45 -1.96 -6.64
CA ARG A 141 -15.57 -2.21 -8.10
C ARG A 141 -15.25 -0.96 -8.93
N ASP A 142 -15.78 0.19 -8.53
CA ASP A 142 -15.63 1.44 -9.29
C ASP A 142 -14.21 1.99 -9.12
N ARG A 143 -13.63 1.88 -7.91
CA ARG A 143 -12.22 2.24 -7.65
C ARG A 143 -11.24 1.34 -8.38
N VAL A 144 -11.53 0.04 -8.51
CA VAL A 144 -10.75 -0.92 -9.31
C VAL A 144 -10.72 -0.48 -10.78
N LEU A 145 -11.88 -0.11 -11.35
CA LEU A 145 -11.94 0.39 -12.73
C LEU A 145 -11.31 1.78 -12.89
N ASP A 146 -11.43 2.67 -11.91
CA ASP A 146 -10.73 3.96 -11.88
C ASP A 146 -9.19 3.78 -11.85
N LEU A 147 -8.66 2.77 -11.13
CA LEU A 147 -7.23 2.44 -11.14
C LEU A 147 -6.77 1.92 -12.51
N VAL A 148 -7.54 1.03 -13.16
CA VAL A 148 -7.22 0.56 -14.53
C VAL A 148 -7.25 1.72 -15.52
N ALA A 149 -8.25 2.61 -15.43
CA ALA A 149 -8.31 3.81 -16.26
C ALA A 149 -7.12 4.74 -16.00
N ASP A 150 -6.69 4.93 -14.75
CA ASP A 150 -5.49 5.69 -14.41
C ASP A 150 -4.23 5.03 -15.02
N TYR A 151 -4.01 3.72 -14.84
CA TYR A 151 -2.87 2.96 -15.38
C TYR A 151 -2.77 3.03 -16.91
N LEU A 152 -3.87 2.80 -17.62
CA LEU A 152 -3.91 2.88 -19.08
C LEU A 152 -3.80 4.33 -19.60
N ALA A 153 -4.21 5.31 -18.80
CA ALA A 153 -4.01 6.74 -19.11
C ALA A 153 -2.57 7.22 -18.88
N LEU A 154 -1.82 6.54 -18.01
CA LEU A 154 -0.39 6.77 -17.76
C LEU A 154 0.53 6.23 -18.84
N GLY A 155 0.04 5.32 -19.69
CA GLY A 155 0.83 4.65 -20.73
C GLY A 155 1.28 3.22 -20.40
N LEU A 156 0.72 2.59 -19.35
CA LEU A 156 0.87 1.15 -19.21
C LEU A 156 0.08 0.43 -20.31
N ASP A 157 0.75 -0.49 -20.98
CA ASP A 157 0.25 -1.27 -22.11
C ASP A 157 -0.17 -2.67 -21.61
N PRO A 158 -1.45 -3.06 -21.70
CA PRO A 158 -1.92 -4.37 -21.21
C PRO A 158 -1.36 -5.55 -22.01
N GLY A 159 -0.76 -5.32 -23.19
CA GLY A 159 0.00 -6.35 -23.92
C GLY A 159 1.41 -6.60 -23.37
N ARG A 160 1.93 -5.70 -22.53
CA ARG A 160 3.28 -5.76 -21.91
C ARG A 160 3.24 -5.88 -20.38
N THR A 161 2.19 -5.35 -19.77
CA THR A 161 1.98 -5.28 -18.33
C THR A 161 0.74 -6.05 -17.90
N THR A 162 0.91 -7.06 -17.04
CA THR A 162 -0.22 -7.83 -16.49
C THR A 162 -0.89 -7.05 -15.36
N ILE A 163 -2.04 -6.42 -15.65
CA ILE A 163 -2.85 -5.70 -14.65
C ILE A 163 -3.95 -6.65 -14.13
N PHE A 164 -3.91 -7.00 -12.85
CA PHE A 164 -4.83 -7.98 -12.25
C PHE A 164 -5.36 -7.51 -10.89
N ALA A 165 -6.48 -8.07 -10.44
CA ALA A 165 -7.05 -7.84 -9.12
C ALA A 165 -6.80 -9.04 -8.20
N HIS A 166 -6.29 -8.81 -6.98
CA HIS A 166 -5.89 -9.89 -6.06
C HIS A 166 -7.04 -10.88 -5.79
N SER A 167 -8.24 -10.39 -5.52
CA SER A 167 -9.42 -11.22 -5.22
C SER A 167 -9.81 -12.20 -6.34
N GLN A 168 -9.29 -12.01 -7.55
CA GLN A 168 -9.61 -12.80 -8.75
C GLN A 168 -8.56 -13.88 -9.05
N VAL A 169 -7.52 -14.00 -8.20
CA VAL A 169 -6.50 -15.04 -8.26
C VAL A 169 -6.61 -15.88 -6.98
N PRO A 170 -7.53 -16.85 -6.91
CA PRO A 170 -7.82 -17.58 -5.67
C PRO A 170 -6.58 -18.28 -5.08
N GLU A 171 -5.65 -18.71 -5.93
CA GLU A 171 -4.40 -19.39 -5.57
C GLU A 171 -3.51 -18.56 -4.63
N LEU A 172 -3.58 -17.22 -4.66
CA LEU A 172 -2.87 -16.34 -3.71
C LEU A 172 -3.37 -16.53 -2.27
N ASN A 173 -4.66 -16.81 -2.11
CA ASN A 173 -5.31 -17.01 -0.82
C ASN A 173 -4.99 -18.39 -0.24
N GLU A 174 -4.59 -19.34 -1.09
CA GLU A 174 -4.12 -20.66 -0.69
C GLU A 174 -2.64 -20.62 -0.31
N LEU A 175 -1.80 -19.91 -1.08
CA LEU A 175 -0.39 -19.62 -0.75
C LEU A 175 -0.19 -18.93 0.61
N MET A 176 -1.21 -18.21 1.11
CA MET A 176 -1.21 -17.68 2.49
C MET A 176 -0.95 -18.75 3.55
N LEU A 177 -1.49 -19.97 3.40
CA LEU A 177 -1.43 -21.01 4.43
C LEU A 177 0.00 -21.51 4.68
N PRO A 178 0.78 -21.98 3.67
CA PRO A 178 2.16 -22.38 3.87
C PRO A 178 3.11 -21.20 4.09
N PHE A 179 2.74 -19.96 3.77
CA PHE A 179 3.56 -18.79 4.10
C PHE A 179 3.34 -18.33 5.56
N LEU A 180 2.12 -18.46 6.09
CA LEU A 180 1.83 -18.20 7.51
C LEU A 180 2.50 -19.23 8.44
N SER A 181 2.69 -20.47 8.01
CA SER A 181 3.38 -21.48 8.83
C SER A 181 4.87 -21.16 9.08
N LEU A 182 5.43 -20.19 8.34
CA LEU A 182 6.84 -19.77 8.36
C LEU A 182 7.08 -18.45 9.09
N VAL A 183 6.04 -17.78 9.60
CA VAL A 183 6.13 -16.46 10.24
C VAL A 183 5.46 -16.49 11.61
N THR A 184 6.15 -15.95 12.63
CA THR A 184 5.62 -15.91 14.00
C THR A 184 4.75 -14.67 14.25
N ASP A 185 3.78 -14.79 15.17
CA ASP A 185 2.99 -13.66 15.68
C ASP A 185 3.89 -12.47 16.13
N ALA A 186 5.01 -12.79 16.79
CA ALA A 186 5.98 -11.80 17.26
C ALA A 186 6.68 -11.05 16.11
N GLU A 187 6.87 -11.66 14.94
CA GLU A 187 7.40 -10.98 13.74
C GLU A 187 6.32 -10.10 13.11
N LEU A 188 5.08 -10.59 12.99
CA LEU A 188 3.95 -9.81 12.46
C LEU A 188 3.70 -8.55 13.31
N ARG A 189 3.68 -8.66 14.64
CA ARG A 189 3.51 -7.51 15.56
C ARG A 189 4.69 -6.54 15.59
N ARG A 190 5.88 -6.96 15.16
CA ARG A 190 7.07 -6.11 15.04
C ARG A 190 7.17 -5.39 13.70
N ASN A 191 6.40 -5.80 12.68
CA ASN A 191 6.35 -5.08 11.41
C ASN A 191 5.96 -3.59 11.66
N PRO A 192 6.73 -2.61 11.15
CA PRO A 192 6.50 -1.20 11.46
C PRO A 192 5.11 -0.68 11.08
N THR A 193 4.52 -1.17 9.98
CA THR A 193 3.20 -0.74 9.51
C THR A 193 2.08 -1.39 10.33
N VAL A 194 2.17 -2.70 10.62
CA VAL A 194 1.27 -3.37 11.57
C VAL A 194 1.28 -2.64 12.93
N LYS A 195 2.47 -2.23 13.40
CA LYS A 195 2.64 -1.47 14.64
C LYS A 195 2.05 -0.06 14.58
N SER A 196 2.14 0.65 13.46
CA SER A 196 1.53 1.98 13.32
C SER A 196 0.00 1.91 13.22
N GLU A 197 -0.54 1.01 12.40
CA GLU A 197 -1.99 0.82 12.28
C GLU A 197 -2.60 0.33 13.62
N LEU A 198 -1.85 -0.44 14.43
CA LEU A 198 -2.26 -0.82 15.78
C LEU A 198 -2.29 0.37 16.75
N ALA A 199 -1.35 1.31 16.65
CA ALA A 199 -1.36 2.52 17.46
C ALA A 199 -2.53 3.46 17.05
N ASP A 200 -2.72 3.66 15.75
CA ASP A 200 -3.80 4.49 15.18
C ASP A 200 -5.19 3.85 15.38
N SER A 201 -5.27 2.56 15.71
CA SER A 201 -6.55 1.85 15.96
C SER A 201 -7.35 2.40 17.15
N GLY A 202 -6.70 3.12 18.07
CA GLY A 202 -7.29 3.59 19.34
C GLY A 202 -7.47 2.49 20.38
N GLY A 203 -6.77 1.36 20.25
CA GLY A 203 -6.93 0.18 21.13
C GLY A 203 -8.08 -0.74 20.74
N ARG A 204 -8.65 -0.58 19.55
CA ARG A 204 -9.63 -1.52 19.00
C ARG A 204 -8.99 -2.90 18.75
N PRO A 205 -9.72 -4.01 18.91
CA PRO A 205 -9.21 -5.35 18.59
C PRO A 205 -8.74 -5.42 17.13
N PHE A 206 -7.55 -5.99 16.93
CA PHE A 206 -6.92 -6.10 15.62
C PHE A 206 -7.55 -7.22 14.79
N SER A 207 -7.83 -6.99 13.51
CA SER A 207 -8.32 -8.05 12.63
C SER A 207 -7.20 -9.04 12.30
N GLY A 208 -7.54 -10.33 12.19
CA GLY A 208 -6.57 -11.35 11.77
C GLY A 208 -5.96 -11.04 10.41
N LEU A 209 -6.76 -10.50 9.49
CA LEU A 209 -6.32 -10.10 8.14
C LEU A 209 -5.33 -8.91 8.16
N LEU A 210 -5.49 -7.93 9.06
CA LEU A 210 -4.52 -6.85 9.22
C LEU A 210 -3.23 -7.33 9.91
N LEU A 211 -3.29 -8.35 10.77
CA LEU A 211 -2.08 -8.98 11.32
C LEU A 211 -1.29 -9.75 10.25
N THR A 212 -1.99 -10.42 9.32
CA THR A 212 -1.39 -11.26 8.28
C THR A 212 -1.17 -10.55 6.94
N TYR A 213 -1.60 -9.29 6.77
CA TYR A 213 -1.43 -8.55 5.52
C TYR A 213 0.03 -8.50 5.00
N PRO A 214 1.10 -8.45 5.83
CA PRO A 214 2.47 -8.52 5.32
C PRO A 214 2.79 -9.85 4.61
N VAL A 215 2.10 -10.94 4.98
CA VAL A 215 2.21 -12.26 4.33
C VAL A 215 1.37 -12.32 3.06
N HIS A 216 0.23 -11.62 3.01
CA HIS A 216 -0.56 -11.41 1.79
C HIS A 216 0.24 -10.64 0.74
N GLN A 217 0.95 -9.58 1.15
CA GLN A 217 1.87 -8.85 0.28
C GLN A 217 3.08 -9.72 -0.14
N ALA A 218 3.51 -10.68 0.68
CA ALA A 218 4.50 -11.67 0.26
C ALA A 218 3.93 -12.67 -0.76
N ALA A 219 2.68 -13.12 -0.62
CA ALA A 219 2.00 -13.95 -1.62
C ALA A 219 1.90 -13.23 -2.98
N ASP A 220 1.50 -11.95 -2.97
CA ASP A 220 1.47 -11.07 -4.15
C ASP A 220 2.83 -11.00 -4.87
N ILE A 221 3.96 -10.99 -4.15
CA ILE A 221 5.31 -10.90 -4.74
C ILE A 221 5.83 -12.27 -5.19
N LEU A 222 5.64 -13.31 -4.38
CA LEU A 222 6.27 -14.61 -4.58
C LEU A 222 5.55 -15.48 -5.63
N PHE A 223 4.22 -15.38 -5.79
CA PHE A 223 3.48 -16.23 -6.75
C PHE A 223 4.00 -16.04 -8.18
N CYS A 224 4.29 -14.78 -8.54
CA CYS A 224 4.70 -14.43 -9.89
C CYS A 224 6.21 -14.55 -10.10
N GLY A 225 6.99 -14.87 -9.06
CA GLY A 225 8.45 -14.90 -9.11
C GLY A 225 9.06 -13.53 -9.44
N ALA A 226 8.49 -12.45 -8.88
CA ALA A 226 9.03 -11.10 -9.08
C ALA A 226 10.39 -10.96 -8.38
N ASN A 227 11.46 -10.91 -9.18
CA ASN A 227 12.81 -10.69 -8.68
C ASN A 227 13.11 -9.21 -8.37
N LEU A 228 12.19 -8.29 -8.69
CA LEU A 228 12.32 -6.86 -8.46
C LEU A 228 10.99 -6.24 -8.00
N VAL A 229 11.02 -5.35 -7.00
CA VAL A 229 9.83 -4.64 -6.51
C VAL A 229 10.16 -3.15 -6.31
N PRO A 230 9.62 -2.24 -7.15
CA PRO A 230 9.79 -0.79 -7.02
C PRO A 230 9.05 -0.23 -5.79
N VAL A 231 9.80 0.37 -4.85
CA VAL A 231 9.28 0.78 -3.54
C VAL A 231 9.91 2.05 -2.94
N GLY A 232 9.17 2.68 -2.03
CA GLY A 232 9.70 3.60 -1.04
C GLY A 232 10.34 2.89 0.17
N LYS A 233 11.12 3.64 0.98
CA LYS A 233 11.81 3.13 2.17
C LYS A 233 10.87 2.40 3.16
N ASP A 234 9.64 2.89 3.28
CA ASP A 234 8.60 2.40 4.19
C ASP A 234 8.15 0.95 3.91
N GLN A 235 8.34 0.45 2.68
CA GLN A 235 7.95 -0.90 2.28
C GLN A 235 9.07 -1.95 2.44
N LEU A 236 10.31 -1.53 2.73
CA LEU A 236 11.43 -2.46 2.91
C LEU A 236 11.16 -3.59 3.93
N PRO A 237 10.42 -3.39 5.04
CA PRO A 237 10.04 -4.48 5.95
C PRO A 237 9.15 -5.56 5.33
N HIS A 238 8.33 -5.22 4.32
CA HIS A 238 7.47 -6.19 3.62
C HIS A 238 8.27 -7.03 2.64
N LEU A 239 9.21 -6.41 1.92
CA LEU A 239 10.14 -7.12 1.04
C LEU A 239 11.04 -8.07 1.84
N GLU A 240 11.53 -7.66 3.00
CA GLU A 240 12.35 -8.54 3.84
C GLU A 240 11.57 -9.72 4.44
N LEU A 241 10.28 -9.53 4.72
CA LEU A 241 9.41 -10.65 5.08
C LEU A 241 9.21 -11.61 3.89
N ALA A 242 9.02 -11.11 2.68
CA ALA A 242 8.91 -11.94 1.47
C ALA A 242 10.20 -12.75 1.21
N ARG A 243 11.39 -12.13 1.35
CA ARG A 243 12.68 -12.87 1.30
C ARG A 243 12.79 -13.93 2.39
N THR A 244 12.36 -13.59 3.61
CA THR A 244 12.41 -14.51 4.75
C THR A 244 11.45 -15.68 4.58
N ILE A 245 10.25 -15.47 4.00
CA ILE A 245 9.32 -16.54 3.62
C ILE A 245 9.94 -17.44 2.56
N ALA A 246 10.44 -16.88 1.45
CA ALA A 246 11.06 -17.67 0.37
C ALA A 246 12.23 -18.53 0.88
N ARG A 247 13.13 -17.93 1.68
CA ARG A 247 14.25 -18.65 2.32
C ARG A 247 13.76 -19.74 3.28
N ARG A 248 12.87 -19.41 4.22
CA ARG A 248 12.34 -20.39 5.20
C ARG A 248 11.54 -21.51 4.54
N PHE A 249 10.90 -21.26 3.40
CA PHE A 249 10.23 -22.29 2.63
C PHE A 249 11.26 -23.28 2.08
N ALA A 250 12.30 -22.80 1.39
CA ALA A 250 13.37 -23.64 0.88
C ALA A 250 14.09 -24.43 2.00
N GLU A 251 14.36 -23.79 3.14
CA GLU A 251 14.98 -24.41 4.33
C GLU A 251 14.13 -25.52 4.97
N ARG A 252 12.78 -25.42 4.92
CA ARG A 252 11.86 -26.30 5.67
C ARG A 252 11.13 -27.33 4.83
N TYR A 253 10.83 -26.99 3.58
CA TYR A 253 9.97 -27.75 2.66
C TYR A 253 10.67 -28.09 1.33
N GLY A 254 11.87 -27.57 1.09
CA GLY A 254 12.56 -27.71 -0.20
C GLY A 254 12.17 -26.64 -1.22
N ASP A 255 12.85 -26.63 -2.36
CA ASP A 255 12.74 -25.54 -3.34
C ASP A 255 11.49 -25.67 -4.22
N ALA A 256 10.57 -24.72 -4.07
CA ALA A 256 9.40 -24.53 -4.94
C ALA A 256 9.62 -23.42 -6.01
N GLY A 257 10.86 -22.95 -6.21
CA GLY A 257 11.19 -21.87 -7.13
C GLY A 257 10.69 -20.50 -6.67
N LEU A 258 10.69 -20.25 -5.35
CA LEU A 258 10.24 -18.98 -4.77
C LEU A 258 11.40 -17.96 -4.78
N VAL A 259 11.33 -17.00 -5.68
CA VAL A 259 12.42 -16.04 -5.90
C VAL A 259 12.41 -14.94 -4.81
N ALA A 260 13.55 -14.73 -4.16
CA ALA A 260 13.73 -13.65 -3.20
C ALA A 260 13.76 -12.28 -3.92
N PRO A 261 12.86 -11.33 -3.60
CA PRO A 261 12.71 -10.07 -4.34
C PRO A 261 13.79 -9.04 -3.99
N GLU A 262 14.32 -8.33 -5.00
CA GLU A 262 15.17 -7.16 -4.80
C GLU A 262 14.36 -5.86 -4.68
N ALA A 263 14.88 -4.90 -3.91
CA ALA A 263 14.25 -3.60 -3.72
C ALA A 263 14.81 -2.58 -4.72
N LEU A 264 14.00 -2.15 -5.69
CA LEU A 264 14.31 -0.97 -6.49
C LEU A 264 13.79 0.26 -5.73
N LEU A 265 14.68 1.00 -5.09
CA LEU A 265 14.32 2.22 -4.39
C LEU A 265 14.03 3.35 -5.37
N THR A 266 12.87 3.99 -5.22
CA THR A 266 12.56 5.22 -5.94
C THR A 266 13.27 6.40 -5.28
N ASP A 267 14.23 7.04 -5.96
CA ASP A 267 14.83 8.32 -5.53
C ASP A 267 13.86 9.51 -5.66
N ALA A 268 12.61 9.27 -6.07
CA ALA A 268 11.56 10.26 -6.11
C ALA A 268 11.36 10.90 -4.71
N PRO A 269 11.44 12.25 -4.61
CA PRO A 269 11.39 12.94 -3.34
C PRO A 269 9.98 12.89 -2.73
N HIS A 270 9.90 13.01 -1.40
CA HIS A 270 8.63 12.88 -0.68
C HIS A 270 7.72 14.11 -0.90
N VAL A 271 6.88 14.05 -1.94
CA VAL A 271 5.91 15.09 -2.27
C VAL A 271 4.80 15.14 -1.21
N LEU A 272 4.70 16.28 -0.53
CA LEU A 272 3.68 16.55 0.48
C LEU A 272 2.38 17.03 -0.20
N GLY A 273 1.28 16.99 0.55
CA GLY A 273 0.04 17.66 0.20
C GLY A 273 0.23 19.18 0.08
N LEU A 274 -0.76 19.85 -0.52
CA LEU A 274 -0.76 21.31 -0.70
C LEU A 274 -0.96 22.08 0.64
N ASP A 275 -1.01 21.37 1.76
CA ASP A 275 -1.07 21.86 3.14
C ASP A 275 0.24 21.60 3.94
N GLY A 276 1.31 21.14 3.28
CA GLY A 276 2.59 20.77 3.91
C GLY A 276 2.58 19.44 4.66
N ARG A 277 1.49 18.66 4.63
CA ARG A 277 1.34 17.39 5.37
C ARG A 277 1.41 16.19 4.44
N LYS A 278 1.42 14.95 4.96
CA LYS A 278 1.32 13.74 4.12
C LYS A 278 0.07 13.82 3.24
N MET A 279 0.26 13.76 1.92
CA MET A 279 -0.81 13.85 0.93
C MET A 279 -1.84 12.72 1.15
N SER A 280 -3.11 13.06 1.32
CA SER A 280 -4.20 12.09 1.44
C SER A 280 -5.57 12.69 1.07
N LYS A 281 -6.38 11.91 0.35
CA LYS A 281 -7.75 12.25 -0.05
C LYS A 281 -8.61 12.76 1.12
N SER A 282 -8.48 12.11 2.27
CA SER A 282 -9.17 12.45 3.53
C SER A 282 -8.84 13.83 4.11
N ARG A 283 -7.77 14.47 3.67
CA ARG A 283 -7.38 15.85 4.08
C ARG A 283 -7.76 16.91 3.04
N GLY A 284 -8.27 16.51 1.87
CA GLY A 284 -8.50 17.42 0.75
C GLY A 284 -7.22 18.04 0.14
N ASN A 285 -6.03 17.61 0.58
CA ASN A 285 -4.74 18.24 0.21
C ASN A 285 -4.07 17.64 -1.05
N ALA A 286 -4.79 16.78 -1.78
CA ALA A 286 -4.24 15.91 -2.82
C ALA A 286 -4.80 16.23 -4.22
N VAL A 287 -3.91 16.49 -5.18
CA VAL A 287 -4.28 16.64 -6.60
C VAL A 287 -4.51 15.25 -7.22
N GLU A 288 -5.75 14.80 -7.32
CA GLU A 288 -6.09 13.54 -8.01
C GLU A 288 -5.82 13.64 -9.51
N LEU A 289 -5.36 12.56 -10.14
CA LEU A 289 -5.02 12.54 -11.58
C LEU A 289 -6.26 12.73 -12.48
N ALA A 290 -7.44 12.44 -11.93
CA ALA A 290 -8.74 12.65 -12.58
C ALA A 290 -9.31 14.08 -12.43
N MET A 291 -8.66 14.98 -11.69
CA MET A 291 -9.14 16.36 -11.54
C MET A 291 -9.06 17.13 -12.87
N SER A 292 -10.05 17.98 -13.13
CA SER A 292 -9.99 18.94 -14.24
C SER A 292 -8.88 19.98 -14.03
N ALA A 293 -8.52 20.70 -15.09
CA ALA A 293 -7.54 21.77 -15.01
C ALA A 293 -7.94 22.85 -13.98
N ASP A 294 -9.24 23.18 -13.91
CA ASP A 294 -9.79 24.18 -12.98
C ASP A 294 -9.83 23.69 -11.53
N GLN A 295 -10.12 22.40 -11.32
CA GLN A 295 -10.09 21.78 -9.98
C GLN A 295 -8.67 21.77 -9.42
N THR A 296 -7.68 21.37 -10.23
CA THR A 296 -6.26 21.46 -9.85
C THR A 296 -5.83 22.90 -9.62
N ALA A 297 -6.22 23.84 -10.49
CA ALA A 297 -5.91 25.26 -10.33
C ALA A 297 -6.53 25.86 -9.06
N ALA A 298 -7.76 25.48 -8.71
CA ALA A 298 -8.39 25.88 -7.46
C ALA A 298 -7.61 25.35 -6.24
N LEU A 299 -7.22 24.08 -6.27
CA LEU A 299 -6.50 23.45 -5.18
C LEU A 299 -5.10 24.05 -4.96
N VAL A 300 -4.36 24.29 -6.05
CA VAL A 300 -3.04 24.95 -5.99
C VAL A 300 -3.15 26.41 -5.54
N ARG A 301 -4.21 27.14 -5.94
CA ARG A 301 -4.48 28.49 -5.38
C ARG A 301 -4.69 28.44 -3.87
N SER A 302 -5.42 27.44 -3.36
CA SER A 302 -5.65 27.26 -1.92
C SER A 302 -4.47 26.68 -1.13
N ALA A 303 -3.36 26.31 -1.77
CA ALA A 303 -2.20 25.75 -1.09
C ALA A 303 -1.67 26.68 0.02
N VAL A 304 -1.23 26.13 1.14
CA VAL A 304 -0.65 26.91 2.24
C VAL A 304 0.73 27.44 1.82
N THR A 305 1.06 28.66 2.24
CA THR A 305 2.39 29.28 2.11
C THR A 305 2.63 30.22 3.29
N ASP A 306 3.89 30.49 3.58
CA ASP A 306 4.31 31.51 4.57
C ASP A 306 4.17 32.95 3.99
N PRO A 307 4.38 34.01 4.81
CA PRO A 307 4.24 35.40 4.36
C PRO A 307 5.51 36.03 3.76
N ASP A 308 6.64 35.32 3.65
CA ASP A 308 7.84 35.89 3.03
C ASP A 308 7.71 35.97 1.50
N ARG A 309 7.76 37.21 1.00
CA ARG A 309 7.59 37.57 -0.40
C ARG A 309 8.74 37.09 -1.30
N VAL A 310 9.95 36.90 -0.77
CA VAL A 310 11.05 36.34 -1.56
C VAL A 310 10.89 34.82 -1.54
N ILE A 311 10.75 34.18 -2.70
CA ILE A 311 10.63 32.72 -2.77
C ILE A 311 12.02 32.08 -2.71
N THR A 312 12.23 31.18 -1.75
CA THR A 312 13.48 30.43 -1.54
C THR A 312 13.18 28.96 -1.31
N PHE A 313 14.09 28.08 -1.75
CA PHE A 313 13.96 26.64 -1.51
C PHE A 313 14.58 26.26 -0.16
N ASP A 314 13.76 26.26 0.90
CA ASP A 314 14.15 25.86 2.25
C ASP A 314 13.21 24.78 2.81
N PRO A 315 13.51 23.48 2.61
CA PRO A 315 12.67 22.38 3.08
C PRO A 315 12.54 22.25 4.60
N VAL A 316 13.34 22.97 5.39
CA VAL A 316 13.36 22.86 6.86
C VAL A 316 12.57 24.00 7.50
N ARG A 317 12.73 25.23 7.02
CA ARG A 317 12.08 26.43 7.57
C ARG A 317 10.85 26.89 6.79
N ARG A 318 10.67 26.43 5.54
CA ARG A 318 9.56 26.80 4.65
C ARG A 318 9.00 25.57 3.90
N PRO A 319 8.62 24.49 4.59
CA PRO A 319 8.31 23.20 3.95
C PRO A 319 7.16 23.27 2.93
N GLU A 320 6.18 24.15 3.10
CA GLU A 320 5.07 24.34 2.17
C GLU A 320 5.52 24.99 0.86
N VAL A 321 6.32 26.07 0.93
CA VAL A 321 6.88 26.74 -0.24
C VAL A 321 7.91 25.85 -0.94
N ALA A 322 8.73 25.12 -0.18
CA ALA A 322 9.65 24.12 -0.71
C ALA A 322 8.91 22.98 -1.42
N ASN A 323 7.76 22.52 -0.90
CA ASN A 323 6.94 21.50 -1.55
C ASN A 323 6.28 22.02 -2.85
N LEU A 324 5.79 23.26 -2.88
CA LEU A 324 5.28 23.87 -4.12
C LEU A 324 6.38 24.01 -5.17
N LEU A 325 7.57 24.48 -4.79
CA LEU A 325 8.74 24.52 -5.66
C LEU A 325 9.13 23.13 -6.17
N LEU A 326 9.09 22.11 -5.31
CA LEU A 326 9.37 20.72 -5.66
C LEU A 326 8.36 20.16 -6.68
N VAL A 327 7.07 20.37 -6.45
CA VAL A 327 6.01 19.94 -7.38
C VAL A 327 6.15 20.65 -8.73
N GLY A 328 6.35 21.97 -8.73
CA GLY A 328 6.56 22.74 -9.95
C GLY A 328 7.80 22.27 -10.73
N ALA A 329 8.92 22.05 -10.04
CA ALA A 329 10.16 21.53 -10.62
C ALA A 329 9.96 20.15 -11.27
N LEU A 330 9.35 19.20 -10.56
CA LEU A 330 9.12 17.83 -11.04
C LEU A 330 8.11 17.72 -12.20
N CYS A 331 7.26 18.73 -12.39
CA CYS A 331 6.30 18.84 -13.51
C CYS A 331 6.80 19.76 -14.64
N SER A 332 8.02 20.31 -14.54
CA SER A 332 8.62 21.18 -15.57
C SER A 332 10.05 20.79 -15.96
N GLY A 333 10.61 19.72 -15.39
CA GLY A 333 11.98 19.27 -15.66
C GLY A 333 13.07 20.18 -15.06
N ARG A 334 12.73 20.99 -14.07
CA ARG A 334 13.62 21.99 -13.44
C ARG A 334 14.15 21.53 -12.09
N THR A 335 15.05 22.30 -11.48
CA THR A 335 15.40 22.16 -10.06
C THR A 335 14.56 23.12 -9.20
N PRO A 336 14.25 22.78 -7.94
CA PRO A 336 13.51 23.67 -7.04
C PRO A 336 14.23 25.00 -6.77
N THR A 337 15.56 24.99 -6.69
CA THR A 337 16.38 26.18 -6.47
C THR A 337 16.30 27.15 -7.65
N ALA A 338 16.51 26.69 -8.88
CA ALA A 338 16.46 27.54 -10.07
C ALA A 338 15.04 28.03 -10.39
N LEU A 339 14.00 27.36 -9.87
CA LEU A 339 12.62 27.85 -9.91
C LEU A 339 12.39 28.94 -8.84
N ALA A 340 12.96 28.79 -7.64
CA ALA A 340 12.89 29.79 -6.59
C ALA A 340 13.58 31.11 -7.01
N GLU A 341 14.76 31.01 -7.62
CA GLU A 341 15.54 32.15 -8.14
C GLU A 341 14.77 32.96 -9.20
N GLU A 342 14.11 32.31 -10.16
CA GLU A 342 13.29 32.98 -11.19
C GLU A 342 12.04 33.67 -10.61
N ILE A 343 11.43 33.06 -9.59
CA ILE A 343 10.24 33.65 -8.96
C ILE A 343 10.67 34.81 -8.05
N GLY A 344 11.72 34.64 -7.26
CA GLY A 344 12.32 35.68 -6.41
C GLY A 344 11.28 36.49 -5.63
N GLY A 345 11.35 37.82 -5.74
CA GLY A 345 10.43 38.76 -5.09
C GLY A 345 9.01 38.87 -5.71
N ARG A 346 8.65 38.00 -6.67
CA ARG A 346 7.29 37.92 -7.25
C ARG A 346 6.29 37.21 -6.31
N GLY A 347 6.78 36.48 -5.31
CA GLY A 347 6.00 35.94 -4.19
C GLY A 347 5.11 34.74 -4.51
N ALA A 348 4.41 34.27 -3.47
CA ALA A 348 3.63 33.03 -3.48
C ALA A 348 2.54 32.97 -4.58
N GLY A 349 1.99 34.12 -5.00
CA GLY A 349 1.04 34.18 -6.11
C GLY A 349 1.66 33.72 -7.44
N ALA A 350 2.87 34.19 -7.76
CA ALA A 350 3.58 33.77 -8.97
C ALA A 350 4.00 32.29 -8.91
N LEU A 351 4.43 31.81 -7.74
CA LEU A 351 4.72 30.38 -7.50
C LEU A 351 3.48 29.52 -7.76
N LYS A 352 2.32 29.87 -7.19
CA LYS A 352 1.07 29.12 -7.38
C LYS A 352 0.60 29.13 -8.83
N THR A 353 0.79 30.23 -9.57
CA THR A 353 0.51 30.29 -11.01
C THR A 353 1.42 29.33 -11.79
N PHE A 354 2.74 29.39 -11.58
CA PHE A 354 3.68 28.48 -12.25
C PHE A 354 3.39 27.01 -11.94
N VAL A 355 3.15 26.66 -10.67
CA VAL A 355 2.82 25.28 -10.27
C VAL A 355 1.49 24.83 -10.89
N THR A 356 0.50 25.72 -10.99
CA THR A 356 -0.77 25.42 -11.68
C THR A 356 -0.53 25.09 -13.15
N GLU A 357 0.27 25.89 -13.85
CA GLU A 357 0.56 25.72 -15.28
C GLU A 357 1.39 24.44 -15.55
N ALA A 358 2.45 24.21 -14.77
CA ALA A 358 3.30 23.03 -14.87
C ALA A 358 2.51 21.73 -14.62
N VAL A 359 1.77 21.64 -13.50
CA VAL A 359 0.95 20.46 -13.17
C VAL A 359 -0.17 20.25 -14.19
N ASN A 360 -0.80 21.32 -14.69
CA ASN A 360 -1.87 21.17 -15.68
C ASN A 360 -1.37 20.75 -17.06
N SER A 361 -0.19 21.23 -17.48
CA SER A 361 0.47 20.82 -18.71
C SER A 361 0.90 19.35 -18.66
N GLU A 362 1.56 18.96 -17.56
CA GLU A 362 2.01 17.59 -17.31
C GLU A 362 0.85 16.57 -17.30
N LEU A 363 -0.27 16.91 -16.65
CA LEU A 363 -1.43 16.02 -16.58
C LEU A 363 -2.34 16.09 -17.82
N ALA A 364 -2.14 17.03 -18.76
CA ALA A 364 -3.02 17.18 -19.92
C ALA A 364 -3.08 15.95 -20.85
N PRO A 365 -1.98 15.24 -21.18
CA PRO A 365 -2.04 14.01 -21.98
C PRO A 365 -2.81 12.89 -21.26
N LEU A 366 -2.51 12.68 -19.98
CA LEU A 366 -3.17 11.69 -19.12
C LEU A 366 -4.68 11.95 -19.08
N ARG A 367 -5.11 13.19 -18.82
CA ARG A 367 -6.53 13.58 -18.75
C ARG A 367 -7.29 13.28 -20.05
N ARG A 368 -6.69 13.54 -21.22
CA ARG A 368 -7.32 13.22 -22.52
C ARG A 368 -7.51 11.71 -22.67
N ARG A 369 -6.42 10.94 -22.51
CA ARG A 369 -6.43 9.47 -22.59
C ARG A 369 -7.41 8.84 -21.59
N ARG A 370 -7.45 9.34 -20.36
CA ARG A 370 -8.41 8.91 -19.33
C ARG A 370 -9.85 9.20 -19.72
N ALA A 371 -10.14 10.39 -20.26
CA ALA A 371 -11.48 10.79 -20.67
C ALA A 371 -12.00 9.98 -21.88
N GLU A 372 -11.11 9.40 -22.68
CA GLU A 372 -11.44 8.38 -23.68
C GLU A 372 -11.75 7.04 -23.02
N LEU A 373 -10.81 6.52 -22.22
CA LEU A 373 -10.89 5.21 -21.57
C LEU A 373 -12.15 5.00 -20.71
N VAL A 374 -12.57 6.00 -19.92
CA VAL A 374 -13.76 5.86 -19.05
C VAL A 374 -15.10 5.85 -19.80
N ARG A 375 -15.10 6.11 -21.11
CA ARG A 375 -16.31 5.96 -21.95
C ARG A 375 -16.60 4.51 -22.31
N ASP A 376 -15.60 3.62 -22.23
CA ASP A 376 -15.78 2.18 -22.39
C ASP A 376 -15.34 1.38 -21.13
N PRO A 377 -16.22 1.27 -20.11
CA PRO A 377 -16.03 0.36 -19.00
C PRO A 377 -16.05 -1.14 -19.38
N GLY A 378 -16.35 -1.49 -20.64
CA GLY A 378 -16.18 -2.83 -21.19
C GLY A 378 -14.69 -3.14 -21.38
N ALA A 379 -13.98 -2.32 -22.16
CA ALA A 379 -12.54 -2.44 -22.37
C ALA A 379 -11.74 -2.47 -21.04
N LEU A 380 -12.11 -1.66 -20.05
CA LEU A 380 -11.46 -1.67 -18.72
C LEU A 380 -11.64 -3.00 -17.98
N ARG A 381 -12.79 -3.67 -18.13
CA ARG A 381 -13.04 -5.00 -17.56
C ARG A 381 -12.37 -6.10 -18.35
N GLU A 382 -12.24 -5.94 -19.66
CA GLU A 382 -11.55 -6.88 -20.54
C GLU A 382 -10.05 -6.94 -20.24
N VAL A 383 -9.41 -5.79 -20.03
CA VAL A 383 -8.02 -5.72 -19.54
C VAL A 383 -7.83 -6.48 -18.23
N LEU A 384 -8.73 -6.31 -17.25
CA LEU A 384 -8.70 -7.08 -16.00
C LEU A 384 -8.96 -8.56 -16.22
N ARG A 385 -9.93 -8.94 -17.06
CA ARG A 385 -10.27 -10.34 -17.34
C ARG A 385 -9.06 -11.08 -17.92
N THR A 386 -8.37 -10.46 -18.87
CA THR A 386 -7.15 -11.00 -19.48
C THR A 386 -5.98 -11.03 -18.49
N GLY A 387 -5.72 -9.95 -17.75
CA GLY A 387 -4.64 -9.90 -16.76
C GLY A 387 -4.85 -10.85 -15.57
N ASN A 388 -6.09 -11.03 -15.10
CA ASN A 388 -6.45 -12.03 -14.10
C ASN A 388 -6.18 -13.46 -14.60
N GLY A 389 -6.44 -13.76 -15.88
CA GLY A 389 -6.13 -15.05 -16.49
C GLY A 389 -4.63 -15.36 -16.44
N VAL A 390 -3.80 -14.43 -16.96
CA VAL A 390 -2.33 -14.56 -16.97
C VAL A 390 -1.74 -14.64 -15.55
N ALA A 391 -2.30 -13.89 -14.60
CA ALA A 391 -1.88 -13.98 -13.20
C ALA A 391 -2.29 -15.33 -12.58
N ARG A 392 -3.48 -15.85 -12.92
CA ARG A 392 -4.00 -17.13 -12.42
C ARG A 392 -3.25 -18.35 -12.92
N GLU A 393 -2.91 -18.40 -14.20
CA GLU A 393 -2.05 -19.45 -14.78
C GLU A 393 -0.71 -19.54 -14.02
N LEU A 394 -0.04 -18.39 -13.86
CA LEU A 394 1.23 -18.30 -13.15
C LEU A 394 1.12 -18.59 -11.63
N ALA A 395 -0.02 -18.27 -11.01
CA ALA A 395 -0.28 -18.58 -9.61
C ALA A 395 -0.55 -20.08 -9.40
N ALA A 396 -1.29 -20.72 -10.30
CA ALA A 396 -1.53 -22.17 -10.29
C ALA A 396 -0.22 -22.95 -10.47
N ASP A 397 0.66 -22.54 -11.40
CA ASP A 397 2.01 -23.12 -11.55
C ASP A 397 2.82 -23.04 -10.26
N THR A 398 2.78 -21.91 -9.56
CA THR A 398 3.54 -21.72 -8.31
C THR A 398 2.91 -22.46 -7.12
N LEU A 399 1.59 -22.50 -7.03
CA LEU A 399 0.87 -23.30 -6.03
C LEU A 399 1.14 -24.80 -6.23
N ALA A 400 1.17 -25.30 -7.47
CA ALA A 400 1.50 -26.69 -7.77
C ALA A 400 2.92 -27.07 -7.32
N ARG A 401 3.93 -26.20 -7.52
CA ARG A 401 5.29 -26.42 -7.00
C ARG A 401 5.34 -26.39 -5.48
N VAL A 402 4.57 -25.51 -4.84
CA VAL A 402 4.43 -25.45 -3.38
C VAL A 402 3.77 -26.73 -2.82
N HIS A 403 2.72 -27.24 -3.46
CA HIS A 403 2.08 -28.50 -3.07
C HIS A 403 2.99 -29.72 -3.28
N ALA A 404 3.77 -29.76 -4.36
CA ALA A 404 4.77 -30.80 -4.58
C ALA A 404 5.85 -30.80 -3.48
N ALA A 405 6.38 -29.64 -3.10
CA ALA A 405 7.35 -29.49 -2.01
C ALA A 405 6.78 -29.89 -0.64
N LEU A 406 5.48 -29.63 -0.41
CA LEU A 406 4.77 -30.01 0.83
C LEU A 406 4.32 -31.48 0.87
N GLY A 407 4.46 -32.25 -0.23
CA GLY A 407 3.91 -33.60 -0.34
C GLY A 407 2.38 -33.64 -0.39
N MET A 408 1.73 -32.54 -0.79
CA MET A 408 0.28 -32.35 -0.84
C MET A 408 -0.27 -32.50 -2.27
N VAL A 409 0.14 -33.57 -2.94
CA VAL A 409 -0.35 -33.99 -4.27
C VAL A 409 -1.03 -35.35 -4.11
N TYR A 410 -2.26 -35.47 -4.60
CA TYR A 410 -3.18 -36.57 -4.33
C TYR A 410 -3.78 -37.14 -5.63
#